data_AF-A0A7K7XBU7-F1
#
_entry.id   AF-A0A7K7XBU7-F1
#
_cell.length_a   1.000
_cell.length_b   1.000
_cell.length_c   1.000
_cell.angle_alpha   90.00
_cell.angle_beta   90.00
_cell.angle_gamma   90.00
#
_symmetry.space_group_name_H-M   'P 1'
#
loop_
_entity.id
_entity.type
_entity.pdbx_description
1 polymer ?
#
loop_
_entity_poly.entity_id
_entity_poly.type
_entity_poly.pdbx_seq_one_letter_code
_entity_poly.pdbx_strand_id
1 'polypeptide(L)'
;RTQPPPRLPVGPSHKFADNYYCSRDGRRESLPPVVVAGGQRTLPAGAQAGRESVIKASSLSSFLYPSSDAAVTTAGKKPVTPGPPLRKWEISKDEPYL
;
A
#
# COMPACT_ATOMS: atom_id res chain seq x y z
N ARG A 1 -22.77 -14.58 -48.77
CA ARG A 1 -22.38 -14.16 -47.39
C ARG A 1 -23.57 -13.50 -46.73
N THR A 2 -24.47 -14.29 -46.16
CA THR A 2 -25.61 -13.81 -45.38
C THR A 2 -25.78 -14.80 -44.24
N GLN A 3 -25.57 -14.35 -43.00
CA GLN A 3 -25.70 -15.17 -41.80
C GLN A 3 -27.01 -14.77 -41.11
N PRO A 4 -27.82 -15.73 -40.61
CA PRO A 4 -28.99 -15.39 -39.81
C PRO A 4 -28.59 -14.68 -38.51
N PRO A 5 -29.46 -13.84 -37.93
CA PRO A 5 -29.20 -13.19 -36.65
C PRO A 5 -28.94 -14.23 -35.53
N PRO A 6 -27.83 -14.12 -34.78
CA PRO A 6 -27.52 -15.04 -33.70
C PRO A 6 -28.36 -14.76 -32.44
N ARG A 7 -28.52 -15.78 -31.60
CA ARG A 7 -29.04 -15.65 -30.23
C ARG A 7 -27.91 -15.95 -29.24
N LEU A 8 -27.25 -14.91 -28.76
CA LEU A 8 -26.12 -15.03 -27.84
C LEU A 8 -26.60 -15.24 -26.40
N PRO A 9 -25.89 -16.02 -25.58
CA PRO A 9 -26.22 -16.17 -24.16
C PRO A 9 -26.00 -14.87 -23.39
N VAL A 10 -26.75 -14.68 -22.31
CA VAL A 10 -26.61 -13.54 -21.41
C VAL A 10 -25.48 -13.74 -20.40
N GLY A 11 -24.96 -12.64 -19.86
CA GLY A 11 -23.90 -12.66 -18.86
C GLY A 11 -24.37 -13.03 -17.44
N PRO A 12 -23.44 -13.30 -16.50
CA PRO A 12 -23.75 -13.80 -15.15
C PRO A 12 -24.61 -12.88 -14.29
N SER A 13 -24.63 -11.57 -14.58
CA SER A 13 -25.43 -10.59 -13.85
C SER A 13 -26.85 -10.41 -14.42
N HIS A 14 -27.30 -11.26 -15.36
CA HIS A 14 -28.69 -11.26 -15.83
C HIS A 14 -29.57 -12.11 -14.89
N LYS A 15 -29.78 -11.61 -13.66
CA LYS A 15 -30.51 -12.29 -12.58
C LYS A 15 -31.62 -11.39 -12.04
N PHE A 16 -32.77 -11.98 -11.70
CA PHE A 16 -33.94 -11.29 -11.18
C PHE A 16 -33.87 -10.98 -9.67
N ALA A 17 -33.09 -11.73 -8.91
CA ALA A 17 -32.89 -11.57 -7.47
C ALA A 17 -31.40 -11.73 -7.10
N ASP A 18 -31.03 -11.29 -5.90
CA ASP A 18 -29.69 -11.43 -5.33
C ASP A 18 -28.56 -10.90 -6.24
N ASN A 19 -28.80 -9.74 -6.85
CA ASN A 19 -27.94 -9.17 -7.88
C ASN A 19 -27.75 -7.65 -7.70
N TYR A 20 -27.59 -7.24 -6.45
CA TYR A 20 -27.28 -5.86 -6.13
C TYR A 20 -25.94 -5.45 -6.76
N TYR A 21 -25.89 -4.25 -7.34
CA TYR A 21 -24.67 -3.77 -7.99
C TYR A 21 -23.51 -3.60 -6.99
N CYS A 22 -23.80 -3.18 -5.76
CA CYS A 22 -22.82 -2.93 -4.72
C CYS A 22 -21.96 -4.15 -4.36
N SER A 23 -22.47 -5.38 -4.47
CA SER A 23 -21.71 -6.58 -4.12
C SER A 23 -20.73 -7.03 -5.21
N ARG A 24 -20.81 -6.47 -6.42
CA ARG A 24 -19.95 -6.83 -7.57
C ARG A 24 -19.21 -5.65 -8.18
N ASP A 25 -19.34 -4.46 -7.60
CA ASP A 25 -18.71 -3.24 -8.13
C ASP A 25 -17.22 -3.20 -7.76
N GLY A 26 -16.40 -3.95 -8.50
CA GLY A 26 -14.94 -3.96 -8.31
C GLY A 26 -14.27 -2.59 -8.46
N ARG A 27 -14.94 -1.60 -9.08
CA ARG A 27 -14.43 -0.23 -9.17
C ARG A 27 -14.43 0.48 -7.82
N ARG A 28 -15.23 0.02 -6.84
CA ARG A 28 -15.23 0.53 -5.46
C ARG A 28 -14.27 -0.20 -4.54
N GLU A 29 -13.84 -1.40 -4.94
CA GLU A 29 -12.85 -2.20 -4.22
C GLU A 29 -11.41 -1.73 -4.48
N SER A 30 -11.21 -0.81 -5.44
CA SER A 30 -9.89 -0.22 -5.68
C SER A 30 -9.52 0.74 -4.56
N LEU A 31 -8.56 0.34 -3.74
CA LEU A 31 -7.98 1.18 -2.69
C LEU A 31 -6.83 2.04 -3.24
N PRO A 32 -6.53 3.18 -2.59
CA PRO A 32 -5.29 3.89 -2.87
C PRO A 32 -4.07 2.99 -2.60
N PRO A 33 -2.93 3.24 -3.27
CA PRO A 33 -1.74 2.42 -3.10
C PRO A 33 -1.21 2.50 -1.66
N VAL A 34 -0.69 1.36 -1.17
CA VAL A 34 -0.03 1.29 0.14
C VAL A 34 1.36 1.91 0.03
N VAL A 35 1.64 2.92 0.86
CA VAL A 35 2.96 3.57 0.93
C VAL A 35 3.87 2.76 1.85
N VAL A 36 4.88 2.08 1.29
CA VAL A 36 5.83 1.23 2.04
C VAL A 36 6.91 2.03 2.76
N ALA A 37 7.32 3.16 2.18
CA ALA A 37 8.25 4.11 2.77
C ALA A 37 7.84 5.52 2.36
N GLY A 38 7.82 6.45 3.30
CA GLY A 38 7.47 7.86 3.07
C GLY A 38 8.17 8.77 4.08
N GLY A 39 8.23 10.07 3.79
CA GLY A 39 8.73 11.08 4.74
C GLY A 39 7.84 11.18 5.99
N GLN A 40 8.43 11.56 7.13
CA GLN A 40 7.67 11.78 8.36
C GLN A 40 6.56 12.82 8.11
N ARG A 41 5.32 12.51 8.55
CA ARG A 41 4.25 13.51 8.61
C ARG A 41 4.67 14.58 9.62
N THR A 42 5.07 15.75 9.13
CA THR A 42 5.36 16.90 9.99
C THR A 42 4.04 17.38 10.58
N LEU A 43 3.86 17.19 11.89
CA LEU A 43 2.77 17.85 12.60
C LEU A 43 3.09 19.36 12.60
N PRO A 44 2.16 20.24 12.19
CA PRO A 44 2.38 21.67 12.39
C PRO A 44 2.57 21.92 13.89
N ALA A 45 3.62 22.64 14.26
CA ALA A 45 3.84 23.06 15.64
C ALA A 45 2.57 23.78 16.12
N GLY A 46 1.96 23.30 17.20
CA GLY A 46 0.75 23.90 17.75
C GLY A 46 0.96 25.39 17.97
N ALA A 47 0.06 26.21 17.43
CA ALA A 47 0.09 27.65 17.65
C ALA A 47 0.14 27.92 19.16
N GLN A 48 1.17 28.65 19.62
CA GLN A 48 1.21 29.14 20.98
C GLN A 48 0.02 30.10 21.16
N ALA A 49 -1.02 29.61 21.85
CA ALA A 49 -2.00 30.47 22.45
C ALA A 49 -1.25 31.39 23.42
N GLY A 50 -1.15 32.67 23.04
CA GLY A 50 -0.58 33.71 23.87
C GLY A 50 -1.28 33.71 25.22
N ARG A 51 -0.51 33.47 26.27
CA ARG A 51 -0.92 33.70 27.65
C ARG A 51 0.05 34.69 28.26
N GLU A 52 -0.40 35.94 28.22
CA GLU A 52 0.07 37.04 29.05
C GLU A 52 -0.08 36.65 30.52
N SER A 53 1.00 36.61 31.28
CA SER A 53 1.15 37.18 32.64
C SER A 53 2.36 36.59 33.38
N VAL A 54 3.45 37.36 33.31
CA VAL A 54 4.33 37.76 34.42
C VAL A 54 4.43 36.81 35.62
N ILE A 55 5.52 36.04 35.73
CA ILE A 55 6.24 35.86 37.01
C ILE A 55 7.75 35.71 36.73
N LYS A 56 8.56 36.49 37.45
CA LYS A 56 10.02 36.59 37.35
C LYS A 56 10.68 35.61 38.33
N ALA A 57 11.86 35.11 37.95
CA ALA A 57 13.07 34.92 38.76
C ALA A 57 13.70 33.50 38.73
N SER A 58 14.98 33.52 38.37
CA SER A 58 16.10 32.78 38.99
C SER A 58 16.01 31.26 39.12
N SER A 59 16.85 30.56 38.37
CA SER A 59 17.98 29.79 38.92
C SER A 59 18.50 28.77 37.89
N LEU A 60 19.82 28.72 37.79
CA LEU A 60 20.66 27.75 37.11
C LEU A 60 20.18 26.30 37.23
N SER A 61 20.23 25.55 36.12
CA SER A 61 20.76 24.18 36.10
C SER A 61 20.98 23.72 34.66
N SER A 62 22.24 23.69 34.26
CA SER A 62 22.75 23.03 33.08
C SER A 62 22.46 21.53 33.17
N PHE A 63 21.46 21.03 32.46
CA PHE A 63 21.30 19.59 32.25
C PHE A 63 21.85 19.23 30.87
N LEU A 64 23.12 18.84 30.87
CA LEU A 64 23.78 18.19 29.75
C LEU A 64 23.11 16.81 29.58
N TYR A 65 22.23 16.68 28.58
CA TYR A 65 21.73 15.38 28.18
C TYR A 65 22.81 14.67 27.34
N PRO A 66 23.27 13.47 27.73
CA PRO A 66 24.12 12.68 26.85
C PRO A 66 23.29 12.23 25.65
N SER A 67 23.67 12.73 24.46
CA SER A 67 23.19 12.20 23.18
C SER A 67 23.61 10.74 23.08
N SER A 68 22.66 9.85 23.31
CA SER A 68 22.82 8.43 23.06
C SER A 68 22.58 8.23 21.57
N ASP A 69 23.65 8.35 20.77
CA ASP A 69 23.69 7.73 19.45
C ASP A 69 23.73 6.22 19.67
N ALA A 70 22.55 5.65 19.92
CA ALA A 70 22.34 4.22 19.92
C ALA A 70 22.57 3.74 18.49
N ALA A 71 23.76 3.20 18.25
CA ALA A 71 24.13 2.56 17.02
C ALA A 71 23.05 1.53 16.65
N VAL A 72 22.36 1.77 15.54
CA VAL A 72 21.45 0.80 14.93
C VAL A 72 22.31 -0.39 14.53
N THR A 73 22.28 -1.44 15.33
CA THR A 73 22.83 -2.74 14.94
C THR A 73 21.95 -3.27 13.81
N THR A 74 22.42 -3.14 12.58
CA THR A 74 21.78 -3.73 11.41
C THR A 74 21.92 -5.25 11.51
N ALA A 75 20.94 -5.90 12.14
CA ALA A 75 20.79 -7.35 12.06
C ALA A 75 20.65 -7.72 10.58
N GLY A 76 21.49 -8.65 10.10
CA GLY A 76 21.56 -9.04 8.69
C GLY A 76 20.23 -9.60 8.18
N LYS A 77 19.49 -8.80 7.41
CA LYS A 77 18.25 -9.23 6.73
C LYS A 77 18.62 -10.01 5.47
N LYS A 78 17.99 -11.16 5.25
CA LYS A 78 18.16 -11.93 4.01
C LYS A 78 17.65 -11.11 2.82
N PRO A 79 18.34 -11.11 1.67
CA PRO A 79 17.84 -10.52 0.43
C PRO A 79 16.50 -11.13 0.03
N VAL A 80 15.58 -10.31 -0.49
CA VAL A 80 14.23 -10.72 -0.95
C VAL A 80 14.12 -10.49 -2.45
N THR A 81 13.54 -11.45 -3.18
CA THR A 81 13.16 -11.29 -4.60
C THR A 81 11.66 -10.99 -4.70
N PRO A 82 11.19 -10.17 -5.66
CA PRO A 82 9.77 -9.79 -5.80
C PRO A 82 8.80 -10.95 -6.03
N GLY A 83 9.29 -12.08 -6.51
CA GLY A 83 8.54 -13.31 -6.72
C GLY A 83 9.46 -14.53 -6.75
N PRO A 84 8.88 -15.73 -6.82
CA PRO A 84 9.66 -16.94 -7.02
C PRO A 84 10.34 -16.94 -8.40
N PRO A 85 11.45 -17.67 -8.56
CA PRO A 85 12.07 -17.84 -9.87
C PRO A 85 11.09 -18.50 -10.85
N LEU A 86 11.08 -18.02 -12.10
CA LEU A 86 10.24 -18.60 -13.15
C LEU A 86 10.64 -20.06 -13.38
N ARG A 87 9.65 -20.91 -13.60
CA ARG A 87 9.89 -22.30 -14.00
C ARG A 87 10.48 -22.30 -15.41
N LYS A 88 11.45 -23.17 -15.66
CA LYS A 88 11.98 -23.40 -17.00
C LYS A 88 10.84 -23.97 -17.86
N TRP A 89 10.58 -23.33 -19.00
CA TRP A 89 9.60 -23.82 -19.96
C TRP A 89 10.07 -25.17 -20.52
N GLU A 90 9.16 -26.15 -20.55
CA GLU A 90 9.38 -27.44 -21.21
C GLU A 90 9.18 -27.28 -22.72
N ILE A 91 9.92 -28.05 -23.51
CA ILE A 91 9.72 -28.09 -24.97
C ILE A 91 8.37 -28.74 -25.30
N SER A 92 7.79 -28.38 -26.44
CA SER A 92 6.51 -28.95 -26.90
C SER A 92 6.59 -30.48 -26.95
N LYS A 93 5.49 -31.13 -26.55
CA LYS A 93 5.35 -32.60 -26.64
C LYS A 93 4.76 -33.05 -27.97
N ASP A 94 4.09 -32.14 -28.68
CA ASP A 94 3.45 -32.43 -29.96
C ASP A 94 4.51 -32.40 -31.08
N GLU A 95 5.24 -31.29 -31.17
CA GLU A 95 6.23 -31.04 -32.22
C GLU A 95 7.47 -30.30 -31.64
N PRO A 96 8.47 -31.01 -31.07
CA PRO A 96 9.62 -30.39 -30.42
C PRO A 96 10.70 -29.85 -31.37
N TYR A 97 10.72 -30.29 -32.63
CA TYR A 97 11.81 -30.02 -33.57
C TYR A 97 11.35 -29.55 -34.96
N LEU A 98 10.07 -29.13 -35.07
CA LEU A 98 9.49 -28.62 -36.31
C LEU A 98 9.57 -27.09 -36.38
#